data_AF-A0A8H6LUP9-F1
#
_entry.id   AF-A0A8H6LUP9-F1
#
_cell.length_a   1.000
_cell.length_b   1.000
_cell.length_c   1.000
_cell.angle_alpha   90.00
_cell.angle_beta   90.00
_cell.angle_gamma   90.00
#
_symmetry.space_group_name_H-M   'P 1'
#
loop_
_entity.id
_entity.type
_entity.pdbx_description
1 polymer ?
#
loop_
_entity_poly.entity_id
_entity_poly.type
_entity_poly.pdbx_seq_one_letter_code
_entity_poly.pdbx_strand_id
1 'polypeptide(L)'
;MTPGAPVPKASQLSLVLVDLRNDTARFRRNLRVSPDTFDAIVAAIEDHEVFHNKSLTAKQFPVEIQLAVTMYRFGHDGNAAAVPSIAQWAGVSEGFVTKATRRVIIAVLALHDQIIHWPTSAEKEEAKEWVE
;
A
#
# COMPACT_ATOMS: atom_id res chain seq x y z
N MET A 1 -10.33 -24.55 -25.10
CA MET A 1 -10.05 -23.11 -25.00
C MET A 1 -8.55 -22.97 -24.85
N THR A 2 -7.85 -22.47 -25.86
CA THR A 2 -6.39 -22.27 -25.81
C THR A 2 -6.07 -21.11 -24.87
N PRO A 3 -5.06 -21.21 -23.99
CA PRO A 3 -4.62 -20.08 -23.18
C PRO A 3 -4.25 -18.91 -24.10
N GLY A 4 -4.72 -17.70 -23.78
CA GLY A 4 -4.30 -16.49 -24.49
C GLY A 4 -2.78 -16.28 -24.36
N ALA A 5 -2.20 -15.56 -25.33
CA ALA A 5 -0.78 -15.22 -25.28
C ALA A 5 -0.44 -14.49 -23.97
N PRO A 6 0.72 -14.78 -23.35
CA PRO A 6 1.12 -14.11 -22.11
C PRO A 6 1.28 -12.60 -22.35
N VAL A 7 0.61 -11.80 -21.52
CA VAL A 7 0.71 -10.34 -21.56
C VAL A 7 2.05 -9.91 -20.95
N PRO A 8 2.89 -9.14 -21.67
CA PRO A 8 4.13 -8.60 -21.12
C PRO A 8 3.87 -7.68 -19.92
N LYS A 9 4.66 -7.83 -18.86
CA LYS A 9 4.57 -6.99 -17.65
C LYS A 9 5.96 -6.46 -17.30
N ALA A 10 6.06 -5.18 -16.99
CA ALA A 10 7.32 -4.53 -16.63
C ALA A 10 7.12 -3.80 -15.31
N SER A 11 7.74 -4.32 -14.25
CA SER A 11 7.53 -3.78 -12.89
C SER A 11 8.11 -2.38 -12.76
N GLN A 12 7.27 -1.43 -12.36
CA GLN A 12 7.66 -0.08 -11.95
C GLN A 12 7.94 0.02 -10.44
N LEU A 13 7.83 -1.08 -9.70
CA LEU A 13 7.94 -1.06 -8.24
C LEU A 13 9.33 -0.62 -7.77
N SER A 14 10.41 -1.10 -8.39
CA SER A 14 11.77 -0.70 -8.02
C SER A 14 11.99 0.79 -8.25
N LEU A 15 11.51 1.31 -9.39
CA LEU A 15 11.56 2.74 -9.70
C LEU A 15 10.89 3.54 -8.58
N VAL A 16 9.70 3.14 -8.16
CA VAL A 16 8.94 3.89 -7.15
C VAL A 16 9.53 3.73 -5.74
N LEU A 17 9.86 2.51 -5.32
CA LEU A 17 10.26 2.20 -3.95
C LEU A 17 11.73 2.48 -3.64
N VAL A 18 12.58 2.58 -4.67
CA VAL A 18 14.02 2.80 -4.52
C VAL A 18 14.42 4.12 -5.18
N ASP A 19 14.24 4.23 -6.50
CA ASP A 19 14.84 5.36 -7.25
C ASP A 19 14.14 6.70 -6.96
N LEU A 20 12.83 6.67 -6.70
CA LEU A 20 12.03 7.86 -6.40
C LEU A 20 11.99 8.22 -4.90
N ARG A 21 12.70 7.50 -4.02
CA ARG A 21 12.75 7.78 -2.57
C ARG A 21 13.12 9.23 -2.24
N ASN A 22 14.04 9.82 -3.00
CA ASN A 22 14.49 11.20 -2.78
C ASN A 22 13.69 12.25 -3.58
N ASP A 23 12.80 11.81 -4.49
CA ASP A 23 11.89 12.69 -5.24
C ASP A 23 10.47 12.54 -4.67
N THR A 24 10.23 13.20 -3.54
CA THR A 24 8.95 13.15 -2.81
C THR A 24 7.75 13.50 -3.70
N ALA A 25 7.92 14.41 -4.66
CA ALA A 25 6.83 14.80 -5.56
C ALA A 25 6.43 13.65 -6.49
N ARG A 26 7.40 12.95 -7.11
CA ARG A 26 7.13 11.79 -7.97
C ARG A 26 6.68 10.57 -7.17
N PHE A 27 7.23 10.37 -5.98
CA PHE A 27 6.79 9.29 -5.09
C PHE A 27 5.31 9.49 -4.70
N ARG A 28 4.95 10.69 -4.22
CA ARG A 28 3.56 11.06 -3.89
C ARG A 28 2.61 10.95 -5.07
N ARG A 29 3.07 11.26 -6.29
CA ARG A 29 2.23 11.08 -7.48
C ARG A 29 1.82 9.62 -7.69
N ASN A 30 2.71 8.66 -7.36
CA ASN A 30 2.43 7.24 -7.50
C ASN A 30 1.64 6.68 -6.30
N LEU A 31 2.09 6.96 -5.08
CA LEU A 31 1.59 6.29 -3.86
C LEU A 31 0.77 7.19 -2.93
N ARG A 32 0.55 8.46 -3.30
CA ARG A 32 -0.27 9.45 -2.57
C ARG A 32 0.23 9.86 -1.17
N VAL A 33 1.31 9.28 -0.67
CA VAL A 33 1.99 9.64 0.57
C VAL A 33 3.47 9.94 0.33
N SER A 34 4.14 10.61 1.27
CA SER A 34 5.61 10.76 1.22
C SER A 34 6.31 9.41 1.53
N PRO A 35 7.60 9.27 1.18
CA PRO A 35 8.40 8.12 1.57
C PRO A 35 8.35 7.82 3.07
N ASP A 36 8.50 8.83 3.93
CA ASP A 36 8.49 8.64 5.39
C ASP A 36 7.14 8.14 5.90
N THR A 37 6.04 8.70 5.39
CA THR A 37 4.69 8.23 5.74
C THR A 37 4.46 6.81 5.22
N PHE A 38 4.99 6.47 4.05
CA PHE A 38 4.91 5.11 3.52
C PHE A 38 5.62 4.12 4.45
N ASP A 39 6.85 4.43 4.87
CA ASP A 39 7.60 3.58 5.79
C ASP A 39 6.93 3.45 7.15
N ALA A 40 6.36 4.54 7.67
CA ALA A 40 5.58 4.51 8.90
C ALA A 40 4.35 3.58 8.79
N ILE A 41 3.65 3.59 7.65
CA ILE A 41 2.53 2.68 7.41
C ILE A 41 3.03 1.23 7.32
N VAL A 42 4.16 0.97 6.65
CA VAL A 42 4.75 -0.39 6.59
C VAL A 42 5.06 -0.88 8.00
N ALA A 43 5.78 -0.11 8.81
CA ALA A 43 6.12 -0.47 10.18
C ALA A 43 4.87 -0.70 11.06
N ALA A 44 3.81 0.07 10.84
CA ALA A 44 2.57 -0.08 11.60
C ALA A 44 1.79 -1.38 11.27
N ILE A 45 1.98 -1.96 10.08
CA ILE A 45 1.19 -3.10 9.60
C ILE A 45 2.00 -4.38 9.39
N GLU A 46 3.34 -4.32 9.41
CA GLU A 46 4.19 -5.43 8.95
C GLU A 46 4.03 -6.72 9.78
N ASP A 47 3.81 -6.58 11.09
CA ASP A 47 3.65 -7.70 12.02
C ASP A 47 2.22 -8.30 12.01
N HIS A 48 1.29 -7.73 11.25
CA HIS A 48 -0.09 -8.20 11.23
C HIS A 48 -0.20 -9.61 10.62
N GLU A 49 -0.92 -10.51 11.28
CA GLU A 49 -1.00 -11.94 10.92
C GLU A 49 -1.47 -12.22 9.49
N VAL A 50 -2.23 -11.30 8.89
CA VAL A 50 -2.67 -11.38 7.48
C VAL A 50 -1.51 -11.41 6.49
N PHE A 51 -0.33 -10.91 6.88
CA PHE A 51 0.90 -10.97 6.11
C PHE A 51 1.71 -12.24 6.38
N HIS A 52 1.36 -13.00 7.40
CA HIS A 52 2.00 -14.27 7.73
C HIS A 52 1.32 -15.43 7.02
N ASN A 53 2.12 -16.15 6.25
CA ASN A 53 1.72 -17.36 5.56
C ASN A 53 2.22 -18.56 6.39
N LYS A 54 1.33 -19.51 6.71
CA LYS A 54 1.67 -20.75 7.46
C LYS A 54 2.43 -21.81 6.63
N SER A 55 2.71 -21.55 5.35
CA SER A 55 3.44 -22.45 4.46
C SER A 55 4.95 -22.26 4.63
N LEU A 56 5.64 -23.38 4.80
CA LEU A 56 7.10 -23.47 4.88
C LEU A 56 7.81 -23.17 3.55
N THR A 57 7.09 -23.20 2.43
CA THR A 57 7.68 -23.18 1.07
C THR A 57 7.24 -21.99 0.23
N ALA A 58 6.05 -21.44 0.45
CA ALA A 58 5.58 -20.29 -0.31
C ALA A 58 6.18 -18.98 0.24
N LYS A 59 7.00 -18.28 -0.56
CA LYS A 59 7.42 -16.92 -0.22
C LYS A 59 6.26 -15.95 -0.49
N GLN A 60 5.83 -15.25 0.56
CA GLN A 60 4.92 -14.12 0.43
C GLN A 60 5.70 -12.90 -0.07
N PHE A 61 5.07 -12.05 -0.87
CA PHE A 61 5.68 -10.76 -1.22
C PHE A 61 5.84 -9.89 0.03
N PRO A 62 6.93 -9.10 0.10
CA PRO A 62 7.12 -8.13 1.16
C PRO A 62 5.93 -7.18 1.35
N VAL A 63 5.75 -6.68 2.57
CA VAL A 63 4.60 -5.84 2.97
C VAL A 63 4.62 -4.52 2.22
N GLU A 64 5.79 -3.93 2.02
CA GLU A 64 6.02 -2.73 1.24
C GLU A 64 5.55 -2.89 -0.22
N ILE A 65 5.73 -4.06 -0.84
CA ILE A 65 5.23 -4.31 -2.20
C ILE A 65 3.69 -4.38 -2.19
N GLN A 66 3.10 -5.07 -1.21
CA GLN A 66 1.65 -5.17 -1.09
C GLN A 66 1.00 -3.82 -0.82
N LEU A 67 1.63 -3.00 0.03
CA LEU A 67 1.21 -1.63 0.32
C LEU A 67 1.33 -0.75 -0.93
N ALA A 68 2.46 -0.76 -1.63
CA ALA A 68 2.67 0.04 -2.84
C ALA A 68 1.62 -0.24 -3.93
N VAL A 69 1.33 -1.52 -4.19
CA VAL A 69 0.28 -1.93 -5.14
C VAL A 69 -1.09 -1.42 -4.71
N THR A 70 -1.39 -1.48 -3.41
CA THR A 70 -2.68 -1.02 -2.86
C THR A 70 -2.82 0.49 -2.93
N MET A 71 -1.79 1.23 -2.56
CA MET A 71 -1.77 2.69 -2.61
C MET A 71 -1.82 3.21 -4.05
N TYR A 72 -1.09 2.58 -4.95
CA TYR A 72 -1.18 2.89 -6.38
C TYR A 72 -2.61 2.69 -6.87
N ARG A 73 -3.25 1.57 -6.50
CA ARG A 73 -4.66 1.31 -6.84
C ARG A 73 -5.61 2.38 -6.31
N PHE A 74 -5.48 2.78 -5.04
CA PHE A 74 -6.35 3.81 -4.44
C PHE A 74 -6.06 5.21 -4.94
N GLY A 75 -4.86 5.45 -5.46
CA GLY A 75 -4.46 6.72 -6.03
C GLY A 75 -4.87 6.93 -7.47
N HIS A 76 -5.53 5.98 -8.13
CA HIS A 76 -5.88 6.06 -9.55
C HIS A 76 -7.35 5.70 -9.76
N ASP A 77 -7.94 6.26 -10.82
CA ASP A 77 -9.33 6.01 -11.22
C ASP A 77 -9.41 5.45 -12.65
N GLY A 78 -10.60 4.96 -13.03
CA GLY A 78 -10.88 4.45 -14.36
C GLY A 78 -10.00 3.25 -14.75
N ASN A 79 -9.53 3.21 -15.99
CA ASN A 79 -8.75 2.10 -16.52
C ASN A 79 -7.40 1.90 -15.80
N ALA A 80 -6.84 2.95 -15.18
CA ALA A 80 -5.60 2.86 -14.41
C ALA A 80 -5.80 2.14 -13.05
N ALA A 81 -7.01 2.19 -12.50
CA ALA A 81 -7.40 1.47 -11.28
C ALA A 81 -7.80 -0.01 -11.53
N ALA A 82 -7.90 -0.41 -12.80
CA ALA A 82 -8.29 -1.76 -13.16
C ALA A 82 -7.19 -2.76 -12.78
N VAL A 83 -7.61 -3.91 -12.24
CA VAL A 83 -6.71 -4.97 -11.78
C VAL A 83 -5.69 -5.42 -12.86
N PRO A 84 -6.07 -5.62 -14.14
CA PRO A 84 -5.11 -5.96 -15.19
C PRO A 84 -4.04 -4.88 -15.40
N SER A 85 -4.43 -3.60 -15.42
CA SER A 85 -3.51 -2.46 -15.59
C SER A 85 -2.51 -2.37 -14.45
N ILE A 86 -2.98 -2.54 -13.20
CA ILE A 86 -2.12 -2.52 -12.01
C ILE A 86 -1.19 -3.73 -12.02
N ALA A 87 -1.68 -4.91 -12.41
CA ALA A 87 -0.87 -6.11 -12.50
C ALA A 87 0.27 -5.95 -13.53
N GLN A 88 -0.01 -5.29 -14.66
CA GLN A 88 0.98 -4.95 -15.67
C GLN A 88 2.00 -3.93 -15.14
N TRP A 89 1.54 -2.85 -14.50
CA TRP A 89 2.38 -1.82 -13.90
C TRP A 89 3.31 -2.37 -12.80
N ALA A 90 2.80 -3.23 -11.93
CA ALA A 90 3.56 -3.80 -10.83
C ALA A 90 4.39 -5.03 -11.23
N GLY A 91 4.17 -5.61 -12.41
CA GLY A 91 4.88 -6.85 -12.81
C GLY A 91 4.41 -8.10 -12.07
N VAL A 92 3.15 -8.16 -11.66
CA VAL A 92 2.59 -9.21 -10.77
C VAL A 92 1.36 -9.88 -11.39
N SER A 93 0.82 -10.92 -10.73
CA SER A 93 -0.45 -11.52 -11.15
C SER A 93 -1.65 -10.67 -10.71
N GLU A 94 -2.75 -10.72 -11.45
CA GLU A 94 -4.01 -10.05 -11.08
C GLU A 94 -4.56 -10.55 -9.73
N GLY A 95 -4.45 -11.86 -9.49
CA GLY A 95 -4.81 -12.46 -8.20
C GLY A 95 -3.96 -11.93 -7.04
N PHE A 96 -2.70 -11.57 -7.29
CA PHE A 96 -1.87 -10.92 -6.29
C PHE A 96 -2.35 -9.51 -5.98
N VAL A 97 -2.69 -8.69 -6.98
CA VAL A 97 -3.23 -7.34 -6.78
C VAL A 97 -4.43 -7.37 -5.84
N THR A 98 -5.42 -8.24 -6.13
CA THR A 98 -6.62 -8.38 -5.30
C THR A 98 -6.30 -8.84 -3.88
N LYS A 99 -5.37 -9.81 -3.72
CA LYS A 99 -4.94 -10.29 -2.40
C LYS A 99 -4.20 -9.21 -1.59
N ALA A 100 -3.28 -8.49 -2.22
CA ALA A 100 -2.53 -7.40 -1.62
C ALA A 100 -3.48 -6.30 -1.11
N THR A 101 -4.41 -5.84 -1.95
CA THR A 101 -5.42 -4.84 -1.55
C THR A 101 -6.22 -5.32 -0.33
N ARG A 102 -6.71 -6.56 -0.36
CA ARG A 102 -7.50 -7.11 0.77
C ARG A 102 -6.69 -7.17 2.06
N ARG A 103 -5.44 -7.63 2.00
CA ARG A 103 -4.56 -7.75 3.17
C ARG A 103 -4.25 -6.41 3.79
N VAL A 104 -3.89 -5.42 2.96
CA VAL A 104 -3.62 -4.06 3.42
C VAL A 104 -4.86 -3.44 4.07
N ILE A 105 -6.05 -3.58 3.47
CA ILE A 105 -7.30 -3.10 4.09
C ILE A 105 -7.51 -3.75 5.46
N ILE A 106 -7.35 -5.07 5.58
CA ILE A 106 -7.52 -5.79 6.86
C ILE A 106 -6.56 -5.26 7.92
N ALA A 107 -5.27 -5.15 7.59
CA ALA A 107 -4.26 -4.71 8.55
C ALA A 107 -4.44 -3.25 8.97
N VAL A 108 -4.81 -2.36 8.04
CA VAL A 108 -5.11 -0.95 8.34
C VAL A 108 -6.36 -0.84 9.22
N LEU A 109 -7.42 -1.60 8.93
CA LEU A 109 -8.65 -1.58 9.75
C LEU A 109 -8.41 -2.14 11.16
N ALA A 110 -7.45 -3.03 11.36
CA ALA A 110 -7.08 -3.52 12.70
C ALA A 110 -6.51 -2.42 13.60
N LEU A 111 -6.02 -1.32 13.02
CA LEU A 111 -5.54 -0.14 13.74
C LEU A 111 -6.63 0.89 14.05
N HIS A 112 -7.86 0.67 13.54
CA HIS A 112 -8.96 1.66 13.60
C HIS A 112 -9.18 2.21 15.01
N ASP A 113 -9.36 1.36 16.00
CA ASP A 113 -9.71 1.80 17.36
C ASP A 113 -8.55 2.48 18.10
N GLN A 114 -7.31 2.26 17.65
CA GLN A 114 -6.12 2.89 18.22
C GLN A 114 -5.88 4.29 17.62
N ILE A 115 -6.27 4.49 16.35
CA ILE A 115 -5.94 5.70 15.59
C ILE A 115 -7.17 6.63 15.45
N ILE A 116 -8.37 6.08 15.37
CA ILE A 116 -9.62 6.83 15.20
C ILE A 116 -10.37 6.83 16.53
N HIS A 117 -10.03 7.81 17.36
CA HIS A 117 -10.74 8.08 18.61
C HIS A 117 -11.12 9.56 18.71
N TRP A 118 -12.10 9.86 19.57
CA TRP A 118 -12.38 11.25 19.92
C TRP A 118 -11.19 11.84 20.67
N PRO A 119 -10.82 13.10 20.39
CA PRO A 119 -9.73 13.74 21.11
C PRO A 119 -10.08 13.85 22.59
N THR A 120 -9.11 13.48 23.41
CA THR A 120 -9.13 13.59 24.87
C THR A 120 -9.19 15.05 25.29
N SER A 121 -9.53 15.31 26.56
CA SER A 121 -9.51 16.67 27.09
C SER A 121 -8.12 17.30 26.98
N ALA A 122 -7.05 16.53 27.16
CA ALA A 122 -5.67 17.01 27.03
C ALA A 122 -5.35 17.42 25.58
N GLU A 123 -5.64 16.57 24.59
CA GLU A 123 -5.44 16.89 23.17
C GLU A 123 -6.27 18.10 22.73
N LYS A 124 -7.48 18.26 23.30
CA LYS A 124 -8.32 19.44 23.06
C LYS A 124 -7.71 20.72 23.63
N GLU A 125 -7.10 20.69 24.81
CA GLU A 125 -6.42 21.87 25.38
C GLU A 125 -5.15 22.19 24.60
N GLU A 126 -4.32 21.20 24.26
CA GLU A 126 -3.12 21.41 23.42
C GLU A 126 -3.50 22.05 22.07
N ALA A 127 -4.58 21.58 21.44
CA ALA A 127 -5.06 22.16 20.18
C ALA A 127 -5.51 23.63 20.29
N LYS A 128 -5.89 24.11 21.48
CA LYS A 128 -6.25 25.52 21.69
C LYS A 128 -5.02 26.43 21.75
N GLU A 129 -3.88 25.95 22.22
CA GLU A 129 -2.63 26.72 22.27
C GLU A 129 -2.15 27.15 20.87
N TRP A 130 -2.55 26.43 19.81
CA TRP A 130 -2.23 26.79 18.42
C TRP A 130 -3.12 27.89 17.82
N VAL A 131 -4.17 28.32 18.55
CA VAL A 131 -5.14 29.34 18.10
C VAL A 131 -4.92 30.70 18.78
N GLU A 132 -4.16 30.75 19.89
CA GLU A 132 -3.76 32.00 20.58
C GLU A 132 -2.37 32.48 20.13
#